data_AF-A0A5Q0HDG2-F1
#
_entry.id   AF-A0A5Q0HDG2-F1
#
_cell.length_a   1.000
_cell.length_b   1.000
_cell.length_c   1.000
_cell.angle_alpha   90.00
_cell.angle_beta   90.00
_cell.angle_gamma   90.00
#
_symmetry.space_group_name_H-M   'P 1'
#
loop_
_entity.id
_entity.type
_entity.pdbx_description
1 polymer ?
#
loop_
_entity_poly.entity_id
_entity_poly.type
_entity_poly.pdbx_seq_one_letter_code
_entity_poly.pdbx_strand_id
1 'polypeptide(L)'
;MCATLCWGVLIATGWANKITGRQGLRNSHMVLATLALAFGSLHAFAFTLLELGAFSHLRLLVPFADGGLFRHALGILALELMLAIAFTAGLRKKIYYRKWLRLHQLAYAAVVLGVVHSWFGAIANGNLALLWLAGLTVLIPTATIAIARFLPPDVLVKLGMLEPEPGFEPEPDGAGGSALDISVDNERCHRYGICQAEAPGLFQLIDDERLRYERRPPPEQFAKARAAARACPMRAIELRERVR
;
A
#
# COMPACT_ATOMS: atom_id res chain seq x y z
N MET A 1 -5.13 -11.83 3.72
CA MET A 1 -3.91 -11.11 3.26
C MET A 1 -4.17 -10.27 2.02
N CYS A 2 -4.64 -10.86 0.91
CA CYS A 2 -4.90 -10.11 -0.34
C CYS A 2 -5.89 -8.94 -0.19
N ALA A 3 -7.05 -9.17 0.42
CA ALA A 3 -8.03 -8.10 0.68
C ALA A 3 -7.45 -6.98 1.57
N THR A 4 -6.67 -7.35 2.60
CA THR A 4 -5.95 -6.40 3.46
C THR A 4 -5.00 -5.51 2.65
N LEU A 5 -4.28 -6.09 1.69
CA LEU A 5 -3.36 -5.38 0.79
C LEU A 5 -4.12 -4.42 -0.13
N CYS A 6 -5.20 -4.88 -0.77
CA CYS A 6 -6.07 -4.02 -1.58
C CYS A 6 -6.53 -2.80 -0.79
N TRP A 7 -7.04 -3.03 0.43
CA TRP A 7 -7.47 -1.95 1.31
C TRP A 7 -6.32 -0.98 1.66
N GLY A 8 -5.12 -1.51 1.92
CA GLY A 8 -3.94 -0.69 2.17
C GLY A 8 -3.58 0.21 0.98
N VAL A 9 -3.71 -0.30 -0.25
CA VAL A 9 -3.53 0.48 -1.47
C VAL A 9 -4.61 1.55 -1.60
N LEU A 10 -5.88 1.19 -1.45
CA LEU A 10 -7.01 2.12 -1.56
C LEU A 10 -6.95 3.26 -0.53
N ILE A 11 -6.46 2.99 0.68
CA ILE A 11 -6.22 4.02 1.70
C ILE A 11 -5.09 4.97 1.28
N ALA A 12 -4.00 4.41 0.75
CA ALA A 12 -2.82 5.19 0.37
C ALA A 12 -3.11 6.10 -0.84
N THR A 13 -3.83 5.60 -1.83
CA THR A 13 -4.16 6.35 -3.06
C THR A 13 -5.40 7.21 -2.91
N GLY A 14 -6.31 6.86 -1.99
CA GLY A 14 -7.57 7.56 -1.78
C GLY A 14 -8.64 7.29 -2.84
N TRP A 15 -8.42 6.35 -3.76
CA TRP A 15 -9.34 6.06 -4.88
C TRP A 15 -10.75 5.67 -4.41
N ALA A 16 -10.88 4.99 -3.27
CA ALA A 16 -12.17 4.55 -2.74
C ALA A 16 -12.78 5.51 -1.69
N ASN A 17 -12.24 6.73 -1.53
CA ASN A 17 -12.72 7.66 -0.49
C ASN A 17 -14.20 8.06 -0.69
N LYS A 18 -14.67 8.18 -1.94
CA LYS A 18 -16.07 8.55 -2.24
C LYS A 18 -17.07 7.46 -1.83
N ILE A 19 -16.65 6.19 -1.72
CA ILE A 19 -17.55 5.05 -1.48
C ILE A 19 -17.84 4.86 0.01
N THR A 20 -16.80 4.76 0.84
CA THR A 20 -16.93 4.39 2.27
C THR A 20 -16.33 5.42 3.23
N GLY A 21 -15.74 6.49 2.70
CA GLY A 21 -14.98 7.46 3.47
C GLY A 21 -13.64 6.90 4.00
N ARG A 22 -12.70 7.81 4.28
CA ARG A 22 -11.34 7.44 4.72
C ARG A 22 -11.32 6.67 6.04
N GLN A 23 -12.23 7.00 6.95
CA GLN A 23 -12.34 6.35 8.26
C GLN A 23 -12.91 4.93 8.14
N GLY A 24 -13.90 4.73 7.26
CA GLY A 24 -14.43 3.41 6.94
C GLY A 24 -13.36 2.50 6.34
N LEU A 25 -12.65 2.98 5.32
CA LEU A 25 -11.52 2.24 4.73
C LEU A 25 -10.48 1.85 5.79
N ARG A 26 -10.05 2.80 6.65
CA ARG A 26 -9.07 2.51 7.71
C ARG A 26 -9.57 1.44 8.67
N ASN A 27 -10.80 1.55 9.15
CA ASN A 27 -11.36 0.59 10.10
C ASN A 27 -11.47 -0.82 9.47
N SER A 28 -11.97 -0.91 8.24
CA SER A 28 -12.07 -2.17 7.52
C SER A 28 -10.69 -2.78 7.22
N HIS A 29 -9.69 -1.98 6.88
CA HIS A 29 -8.32 -2.46 6.75
C HIS A 29 -7.79 -3.08 8.05
N MET A 30 -8.05 -2.44 9.20
CA MET A 30 -7.66 -2.97 10.50
C MET A 30 -8.36 -4.31 10.80
N VAL A 31 -9.67 -4.43 10.53
CA VAL A 31 -10.41 -5.69 10.71
C VAL A 31 -9.85 -6.80 9.83
N LEU A 32 -9.65 -6.53 8.54
CA LEU A 32 -9.09 -7.49 7.58
C LEU A 32 -7.65 -7.89 7.94
N ALA A 33 -6.84 -6.97 8.46
CA ALA A 33 -5.48 -7.25 8.93
C ALA A 33 -5.50 -8.18 10.16
N THR A 34 -6.34 -7.87 11.16
CA THR A 34 -6.48 -8.70 12.35
C THR A 34 -6.98 -10.10 12.02
N LEU A 35 -8.01 -10.23 11.17
CA LEU A 35 -8.48 -11.54 10.71
C LEU A 35 -7.39 -12.31 9.97
N ALA A 36 -6.67 -11.67 9.06
CA ALA A 36 -5.58 -12.33 8.33
C ALA A 36 -4.47 -12.85 9.27
N LEU A 37 -4.10 -12.07 10.28
CA LEU A 37 -3.11 -12.48 11.29
C LEU A 37 -3.64 -13.61 12.17
N ALA A 38 -4.90 -13.54 12.61
CA ALA A 38 -5.52 -14.57 13.43
C ALA A 38 -5.59 -15.90 12.69
N PHE A 39 -6.14 -15.92 11.47
CA PHE A 39 -6.21 -17.14 10.66
C PHE A 39 -4.84 -17.66 10.23
N GLY A 40 -3.89 -16.78 9.88
CA GLY A 40 -2.53 -17.18 9.55
C GLY A 40 -1.80 -17.82 10.75
N SER A 41 -1.94 -17.23 11.94
CA SER A 41 -1.36 -17.76 13.17
C SER A 41 -2.02 -19.08 13.58
N LEU A 42 -3.35 -19.17 13.49
CA LEU A 42 -4.11 -20.39 13.78
C LEU A 42 -3.75 -21.51 12.79
N HIS A 43 -3.63 -21.19 11.50
CA HIS A 43 -3.20 -22.13 10.47
C HIS A 43 -1.82 -22.71 10.79
N ALA A 44 -0.86 -21.86 11.14
CA ALA A 44 0.48 -22.27 11.53
C ALA A 44 0.45 -23.13 12.81
N PHE A 45 -0.27 -22.69 13.84
CA PHE A 45 -0.42 -23.41 15.11
C PHE A 45 -1.09 -24.77 14.97
N ALA A 46 -2.08 -24.91 14.09
CA ALA A 46 -2.79 -26.18 13.89
C ALA A 46 -1.85 -27.34 13.50
N PHE A 47 -0.72 -27.06 12.84
CA PHE A 47 0.26 -28.09 12.49
C PHE A 47 0.95 -28.72 13.71
N THR A 48 1.03 -28.02 14.86
CA THR A 48 1.59 -28.60 16.09
C THR A 48 0.61 -29.53 16.80
N LEU A 49 -0.67 -29.53 16.39
CA LEU A 49 -1.71 -30.41 16.94
C LEU A 49 -1.88 -31.70 16.14
N LEU A 50 -1.16 -31.87 15.02
CA LEU A 50 -1.24 -33.07 14.21
C LEU A 50 -0.54 -34.24 14.92
N GLU A 51 -1.27 -35.35 15.10
CA GLU A 51 -0.84 -36.53 15.87
C GLU A 51 0.45 -37.19 15.35
N LEU A 52 0.80 -36.98 14.08
CA LEU A 52 2.02 -37.52 13.48
C LEU A 52 3.30 -36.77 13.87
N GLY A 53 3.22 -35.73 14.72
CA GLY A 53 4.40 -34.99 15.19
C GLY A 53 5.20 -34.30 14.07
N ALA A 54 4.56 -34.05 12.92
CA ALA A 54 5.24 -33.58 11.71
C ALA A 54 5.92 -32.21 11.88
N PHE A 55 5.42 -31.38 12.81
CA PHE A 55 5.90 -30.03 13.08
C PHE A 55 6.15 -29.80 14.58
N SER A 56 7.43 -29.59 14.93
CA SER A 56 7.83 -29.05 16.23
C SER A 56 7.64 -27.54 16.29
N HIS A 57 7.59 -26.97 17.50
CA HIS A 57 7.56 -25.51 17.68
C HIS A 57 8.79 -24.81 17.06
N LEU A 58 9.96 -25.47 17.05
CA LEU A 58 11.16 -24.94 16.42
C LEU A 58 10.99 -24.79 14.91
N ARG A 59 10.45 -25.82 14.23
CA ARG A 59 10.15 -25.79 12.78
C ARG A 59 9.07 -24.78 12.41
N LEU A 60 8.26 -24.36 13.37
CA LEU A 60 7.22 -23.34 13.17
C LEU A 60 7.79 -21.92 13.18
N LEU A 61 8.84 -21.69 13.97
CA LEU A 61 9.41 -20.36 14.19
C LEU A 61 10.66 -20.11 13.35
N VAL A 62 11.46 -21.13 13.09
CA VAL A 62 12.75 -20.95 12.42
C VAL A 62 12.67 -21.50 10.99
N PRO A 63 12.78 -20.64 9.96
CA PRO A 63 12.82 -21.07 8.58
C PRO A 63 13.96 -22.09 8.35
N PHE A 64 13.68 -23.16 7.61
CA PHE A 64 14.62 -24.24 7.27
C PHE A 64 15.17 -25.07 8.46
N ALA A 65 14.69 -24.87 9.69
CA ALA A 65 15.11 -25.68 10.82
C ALA A 65 14.89 -27.18 10.56
N ASP A 66 15.85 -28.00 10.99
CA ASP A 66 15.88 -29.46 10.82
C ASP A 66 15.66 -29.94 9.38
N GLY A 67 16.19 -29.22 8.38
CA GLY A 67 16.03 -29.56 6.97
C GLY A 67 14.65 -29.19 6.41
N GLY A 68 14.00 -28.18 7.00
CA GLY A 68 12.67 -27.72 6.62
C GLY A 68 12.54 -27.37 5.13
N LEU A 69 11.41 -27.74 4.53
CA LEU A 69 11.16 -27.53 3.10
C LEU A 69 11.06 -26.03 2.75
N PHE A 70 11.58 -25.67 1.57
CA PHE A 70 11.51 -24.31 1.02
C PHE A 70 10.10 -23.72 1.08
N ARG A 71 9.07 -24.49 0.67
CA ARG A 71 7.68 -24.04 0.72
C ARG A 71 7.23 -23.65 2.12
N HIS A 72 7.66 -24.35 3.17
CA HIS A 72 7.30 -24.01 4.55
C HIS A 72 8.03 -22.76 5.04
N ALA A 73 9.33 -22.64 4.73
CA ALA A 73 10.13 -21.47 5.08
C ALA A 73 9.51 -20.16 4.57
N LEU A 74 8.94 -20.16 3.35
CA LEU A 74 8.22 -18.99 2.81
C LEU A 74 7.00 -18.60 3.66
N GLY A 75 6.25 -19.59 4.16
CA GLY A 75 5.07 -19.35 5.01
C GLY A 75 5.45 -18.79 6.38
N ILE A 76 6.53 -19.32 6.98
CA ILE A 76 7.09 -18.84 8.25
C ILE A 76 7.53 -17.39 8.10
N LEU A 77 8.39 -17.10 7.12
CA LEU A 77 8.87 -15.73 6.85
C LEU A 77 7.72 -14.75 6.58
N ALA A 78 6.70 -15.17 5.82
CA ALA A 78 5.53 -14.35 5.56
C ALA A 78 4.77 -14.01 6.85
N LEU A 79 4.53 -15.00 7.72
CA LEU A 79 3.81 -14.81 8.98
C LEU A 79 4.62 -13.95 9.98
N GLU A 80 5.91 -14.23 10.14
CA GLU A 80 6.81 -13.46 11.00
C GLU A 80 6.86 -11.99 10.58
N LEU A 81 7.01 -11.73 9.28
CA LEU A 81 7.04 -10.37 8.75
C LEU A 81 5.70 -9.65 8.99
N MET A 82 4.57 -10.34 8.80
CA MET A 82 3.25 -9.78 9.09
C MET A 82 3.06 -9.47 10.59
N LEU A 83 3.53 -10.33 11.48
CA LEU A 83 3.49 -10.11 12.93
C LEU A 83 4.37 -8.93 13.33
N ALA A 84 5.58 -8.81 12.78
CA ALA A 84 6.47 -7.67 13.01
C ALA A 84 5.83 -6.35 12.51
N ILE A 85 5.19 -6.37 11.35
CA ILE A 85 4.46 -5.22 10.81
C ILE A 85 3.27 -4.84 11.70
N ALA A 86 2.52 -5.81 12.21
CA ALA A 86 1.40 -5.59 13.10
C ALA A 86 1.84 -4.99 14.45
N PHE A 87 2.90 -5.54 15.03
CA PHE A 87 3.50 -5.05 16.27
C PHE A 87 3.95 -3.60 16.12
N THR A 88 4.69 -3.29 15.04
CA THR A 88 5.16 -1.93 14.80
C THR A 88 4.04 -0.96 14.41
N ALA A 89 2.94 -1.42 13.80
CA ALA A 89 1.72 -0.62 13.61
C ALA A 89 1.03 -0.24 14.91
N GLY A 90 1.09 -1.09 15.94
CA GLY A 90 0.68 -0.76 17.31
C GLY A 90 1.57 0.30 17.96
N LEU A 91 2.87 0.26 17.68
CA LEU A 91 3.88 1.21 18.20
C LEU A 91 4.04 2.49 17.38
N ARG A 92 3.18 2.74 16.37
CA ARG A 92 3.33 3.88 15.44
C ARG A 92 3.40 5.26 16.10
N LYS A 93 2.90 5.42 17.34
CA LYS A 93 2.97 6.69 18.09
C LYS A 93 4.37 6.96 18.67
N LYS A 94 5.22 5.93 18.78
CA LYS A 94 6.57 5.99 19.38
C LYS A 94 7.69 5.96 18.34
N ILE A 95 7.39 5.64 17.08
CA ILE A 95 8.37 5.48 16.00
C ILE A 95 8.16 6.59 14.97
N TYR A 96 9.26 7.15 14.45
CA TYR A 96 9.19 8.09 13.32
C TYR A 96 8.38 7.50 12.16
N TYR A 97 7.36 8.24 11.72
CA TYR A 97 6.40 7.77 10.73
C TYR A 97 7.07 7.28 9.43
N ARG A 98 8.13 7.95 8.95
CA ARG A 98 8.85 7.53 7.73
C ARG A 98 9.46 6.14 7.88
N LYS A 99 10.11 5.88 9.02
CA LYS A 99 10.71 4.57 9.32
C LYS A 99 9.61 3.50 9.48
N TRP A 100 8.55 3.85 10.19
CA TRP A 100 7.37 2.99 10.33
C TRP A 100 6.74 2.65 8.98
N LEU A 101 6.54 3.63 8.10
CA LEU A 101 5.92 3.44 6.80
C LEU A 101 6.76 2.53 5.90
N ARG A 102 8.08 2.72 5.86
CA ARG A 102 9.00 1.84 5.12
C ARG A 102 8.93 0.40 5.61
N LEU A 103 8.90 0.20 6.93
CA LEU A 103 8.71 -1.12 7.52
C LEU A 103 7.34 -1.71 7.15
N HIS A 104 6.28 -0.91 7.22
CA HIS A 104 4.93 -1.33 6.87
C HIS A 104 4.81 -1.70 5.37
N GLN A 105 5.58 -1.05 4.49
CA GLN A 105 5.64 -1.40 3.06
C GLN A 105 6.25 -2.79 2.81
N LEU A 106 6.98 -3.38 3.76
CA LEU A 106 7.39 -4.79 3.64
C LEU A 106 6.18 -5.75 3.62
N ALA A 107 4.96 -5.28 3.91
CA ALA A 107 3.73 -6.04 3.73
C ALA A 107 3.55 -6.52 2.28
N TYR A 108 4.03 -5.78 1.26
CA TYR A 108 4.00 -6.27 -0.13
C TYR A 108 4.82 -7.56 -0.27
N ALA A 109 6.04 -7.58 0.27
CA ALA A 109 6.89 -8.76 0.27
C ALA A 109 6.27 -9.91 1.07
N ALA A 110 5.70 -9.62 2.24
CA ALA A 110 5.04 -10.64 3.07
C ALA A 110 3.86 -11.31 2.34
N VAL A 111 3.05 -10.54 1.62
CA VAL A 111 1.94 -11.08 0.80
C VAL A 111 2.47 -11.92 -0.35
N VAL A 112 3.52 -11.48 -1.04
CA VAL A 112 4.15 -12.27 -2.12
C VAL A 112 4.68 -13.60 -1.58
N LEU A 113 5.41 -13.59 -0.46
CA LEU A 113 5.89 -14.81 0.20
C LEU A 113 4.74 -15.75 0.56
N GLY A 114 3.64 -15.24 1.12
CA GLY A 114 2.45 -16.03 1.45
C GLY A 114 1.73 -16.62 0.23
N VAL A 115 1.70 -15.89 -0.90
CA VAL A 115 1.16 -16.39 -2.17
C VAL A 115 2.04 -17.51 -2.73
N VAL A 116 3.35 -17.32 -2.75
CA VAL A 116 4.30 -18.32 -3.25
C VAL A 116 4.29 -19.57 -2.35
N HIS A 117 4.21 -19.40 -1.02
CA HIS A 117 3.97 -20.48 -0.06
C HIS A 117 2.71 -21.28 -0.42
N SER A 118 1.59 -20.60 -0.62
CA SER A 118 0.31 -21.21 -1.01
C SER A 118 0.39 -21.94 -2.34
N TRP A 119 1.12 -21.37 -3.32
CA TRP A 119 1.30 -21.96 -4.64
C TRP A 119 2.07 -23.28 -4.58
N PHE A 120 3.25 -23.29 -3.96
CA PHE A 120 4.02 -24.53 -3.80
C PHE A 120 3.30 -25.55 -2.90
N GLY A 121 2.54 -25.07 -1.91
CA GLY A 121 1.64 -25.92 -1.12
C GLY A 121 0.58 -26.59 -2.00
N ALA A 122 -0.08 -25.84 -2.89
CA ALA A 122 -1.10 -26.40 -3.77
C ALA A 122 -0.52 -27.45 -4.75
N ILE A 123 0.67 -27.20 -5.31
CA ILE A 123 1.38 -28.18 -6.15
C ILE A 123 1.67 -29.46 -5.36
N ALA A 124 2.27 -29.32 -4.17
CA ALA A 124 2.68 -30.46 -3.35
C ALA A 124 1.49 -31.31 -2.87
N ASN A 125 0.31 -30.71 -2.72
CA ASN A 125 -0.90 -31.39 -2.25
C ASN A 125 -1.86 -31.77 -3.40
N GLY A 126 -1.49 -31.56 -4.68
CA GLY A 126 -2.35 -31.90 -5.83
C GLY A 126 -3.57 -31.00 -6.03
N ASN A 127 -3.65 -29.85 -5.34
CA ASN A 127 -4.82 -28.96 -5.31
C ASN A 127 -4.67 -27.72 -6.20
N LEU A 128 -3.88 -27.82 -7.28
CA LEU A 128 -3.55 -26.66 -8.13
C LEU A 128 -4.78 -26.02 -8.78
N ALA A 129 -5.80 -26.81 -9.14
CA ALA A 129 -7.05 -26.29 -9.70
C ALA A 129 -7.78 -25.32 -8.76
N LEU A 130 -7.76 -25.60 -7.45
CA LEU A 130 -8.37 -24.75 -6.42
C LEU A 130 -7.61 -23.43 -6.28
N LEU A 131 -6.27 -23.49 -6.36
CA LEU A 131 -5.41 -22.31 -6.38
C LEU A 131 -5.70 -21.44 -7.61
N TRP A 132 -5.92 -22.01 -8.79
CA TRP A 132 -6.27 -21.24 -9.99
C TRP A 132 -7.59 -20.47 -9.85
N LEU A 133 -8.62 -21.11 -9.27
CA LEU A 133 -9.91 -20.46 -9.01
C LEU A 133 -9.75 -19.30 -8.01
N ALA A 134 -9.03 -19.53 -6.90
CA ALA A 134 -8.71 -18.48 -5.93
C ALA A 134 -7.79 -17.38 -6.54
N GLY A 135 -6.91 -17.78 -7.45
CA GLY A 135 -5.99 -16.92 -8.19
C GLY A 135 -6.75 -15.91 -9.06
N LEU A 136 -7.68 -16.39 -9.89
CA LEU A 136 -8.50 -15.54 -10.75
C LEU A 136 -9.39 -14.59 -9.94
N THR A 137 -9.99 -15.07 -8.86
CA THR A 137 -11.01 -14.32 -8.10
C THR A 137 -10.42 -13.33 -7.09
N VAL A 138 -9.25 -13.61 -6.51
CA VAL A 138 -8.69 -12.81 -5.41
C VAL A 138 -7.29 -12.31 -5.71
N LEU A 139 -6.40 -13.15 -6.24
CA LEU A 139 -5.00 -12.76 -6.45
C LEU A 139 -4.85 -11.77 -7.60
N ILE A 140 -5.50 -12.01 -8.74
CA ILE A 140 -5.40 -11.13 -9.91
C ILE A 140 -5.89 -9.71 -9.59
N PRO A 141 -7.11 -9.49 -9.05
CA PRO A 141 -7.54 -8.14 -8.68
C PRO A 141 -6.57 -7.46 -7.69
N THR A 142 -6.02 -8.23 -6.76
CA THR A 142 -5.04 -7.73 -5.78
C THR A 142 -3.75 -7.29 -6.44
N ALA A 143 -3.19 -8.11 -7.33
CA ALA A 143 -1.99 -7.79 -8.09
C ALA A 143 -2.23 -6.57 -8.98
N THR A 144 -3.37 -6.51 -9.68
CA THR A 144 -3.76 -5.37 -10.52
C THR A 144 -3.81 -4.07 -9.72
N ILE A 145 -4.52 -4.05 -8.58
CA ILE A 145 -4.62 -2.86 -7.72
C ILE A 145 -3.25 -2.48 -7.14
N ALA A 146 -2.46 -3.46 -6.70
CA ALA A 146 -1.13 -3.22 -6.14
C ALA A 146 -0.14 -2.66 -7.17
N ILE A 147 -0.16 -3.16 -8.41
CA ILE A 147 0.67 -2.66 -9.51
C ILE A 147 0.19 -1.28 -9.95
N ALA A 148 -1.12 -1.07 -10.06
CA ALA A 148 -1.71 0.21 -10.45
C ALA A 148 -1.27 1.37 -9.55
N ARG A 149 -0.97 1.09 -8.27
CA ARG A 149 -0.41 2.08 -7.33
C ARG A 149 0.88 2.74 -7.83
N PHE A 150 1.69 2.02 -8.61
CA PHE A 150 2.97 2.50 -9.11
C PHE A 150 2.87 3.09 -10.52
N LEU A 151 1.69 3.06 -11.14
CA LEU A 151 1.46 3.67 -12.45
C LEU A 151 1.26 5.17 -12.33
N PRO A 152 1.76 5.97 -13.30
CA PRO A 152 1.55 7.40 -13.29
C PRO A 152 0.06 7.73 -13.59
N PRO A 153 -0.44 8.89 -13.13
CA PRO A 153 -1.87 9.23 -13.23
C PRO A 153 -2.42 9.23 -14.66
N ASP A 154 -1.62 9.61 -15.66
CA ASP A 154 -2.01 9.63 -17.07
C ASP A 154 -2.33 8.23 -17.61
N VAL A 155 -1.58 7.22 -17.18
CA VAL A 155 -1.84 5.82 -17.53
C VAL A 155 -3.12 5.33 -16.84
N LEU A 156 -3.33 5.70 -15.57
CA LEU A 156 -4.55 5.33 -14.84
C LEU A 156 -5.81 5.96 -15.43
N VAL A 157 -5.72 7.19 -15.95
CA VAL A 157 -6.79 7.85 -16.70
C VAL A 157 -7.07 7.12 -18.02
N LYS A 158 -6.02 6.77 -18.79
CA LYS A 158 -6.17 6.00 -20.04
C LYS A 158 -6.83 4.64 -19.81
N LEU A 159 -6.56 4.01 -18.67
CA LEU A 159 -7.16 2.75 -18.26
C LEU A 159 -8.58 2.91 -17.68
N GLY A 160 -9.11 4.14 -17.57
CA GLY A 160 -10.42 4.43 -17.01
C GLY A 160 -10.50 4.20 -15.48
N MET A 161 -9.38 4.01 -14.80
CA MET A 161 -9.32 3.80 -13.35
C MET A 161 -9.41 5.12 -12.56
N LEU A 162 -9.08 6.23 -13.20
CA LEU A 162 -9.23 7.57 -12.66
C LEU A 162 -9.99 8.43 -13.65
N GLU A 163 -10.96 9.18 -13.14
CA GLU A 163 -11.55 10.26 -13.91
C GLU A 163 -10.43 11.29 -14.17
N PRO A 164 -10.22 11.72 -15.42
CA PRO A 164 -9.44 12.93 -15.65
C PRO A 164 -10.18 14.04 -14.91
N GLU A 165 -9.56 14.53 -13.84
CA GLU A 165 -9.94 15.82 -13.28
C GLU A 165 -9.92 16.82 -14.44
N PRO A 166 -10.96 17.67 -14.61
CA PRO A 166 -11.05 18.62 -15.71
C PRO A 166 -9.71 19.34 -15.88
N GLY A 167 -8.97 18.93 -16.91
CA GLY A 167 -7.76 19.59 -17.34
C GLY A 167 -8.23 20.74 -18.20
N PHE A 168 -7.75 21.94 -17.88
CA PHE A 168 -7.84 23.09 -18.78
C PHE A 168 -7.37 22.65 -20.17
N GLU A 169 -8.28 22.66 -21.15
CA GLU A 169 -7.90 22.57 -22.56
C GLU A 169 -7.04 23.80 -22.85
N PRO A 170 -5.78 23.66 -23.30
CA PRO A 170 -5.01 24.81 -23.73
C PRO A 170 -5.79 25.49 -24.86
N GLU A 171 -6.17 26.75 -24.62
CA GLU A 171 -6.76 27.61 -25.63
C GLU A 171 -5.80 27.66 -26.84
N PRO A 172 -6.28 27.45 -28.08
CA PRO A 172 -5.45 27.28 -29.28
C PRO A 172 -4.53 28.49 -29.61
N ASP A 173 -4.72 29.59 -28.91
CA ASP A 173 -4.10 30.91 -29.06
C ASP A 173 -3.19 31.29 -27.86
N GLY A 174 -2.98 30.40 -26.89
CA GLY A 174 -1.96 30.55 -25.86
C GLY A 174 -2.20 31.68 -24.83
N ALA A 175 -3.43 32.23 -24.78
CA ALA A 175 -3.77 33.37 -23.93
C ALA A 175 -4.29 32.99 -22.53
N GLY A 176 -4.90 31.82 -22.35
CA GLY A 176 -5.33 31.32 -21.05
C GLY A 176 -4.50 30.11 -20.64
N GLY A 177 -3.99 30.07 -19.42
CA GLY A 177 -3.43 28.86 -18.82
C GLY A 177 -3.63 28.98 -17.33
N SER A 178 -4.58 28.21 -16.76
CA SER A 178 -4.87 28.30 -15.33
C SER A 178 -3.59 28.05 -14.52
N ALA A 179 -3.21 29.02 -13.68
CA ALA A 179 -1.98 28.93 -12.91
C ALA A 179 -2.29 28.30 -11.55
N LEU A 180 -1.75 27.11 -11.29
CA LEU A 180 -1.90 26.44 -9.99
C LEU A 180 -0.93 27.06 -8.96
N ASP A 181 -1.42 27.38 -7.76
CA ASP A 181 -0.61 27.69 -6.58
C ASP A 181 -0.74 26.56 -5.57
N ILE A 182 0.39 26.01 -5.11
CA ILE A 182 0.45 25.04 -4.02
C ILE A 182 0.72 25.79 -2.71
N SER A 183 -0.04 25.50 -1.67
CA SER A 183 0.26 25.91 -0.30
C SER A 183 0.31 24.70 0.62
N VAL A 184 1.23 24.70 1.58
CA VAL A 184 1.28 23.67 2.61
C VAL A 184 1.15 24.30 3.99
N ASP A 185 0.10 23.92 4.72
CA ASP A 185 -0.12 24.29 6.11
C ASP A 185 0.90 23.57 7.00
N ASN A 186 1.86 24.33 7.53
CA ASN A 186 2.94 23.80 8.36
C ASN A 186 2.48 23.33 9.75
N GLU A 187 1.38 23.87 10.29
CA GLU A 187 0.81 23.44 11.57
C GLU A 187 0.14 22.07 11.42
N ARG A 188 -0.41 21.80 10.23
CA ARG A 188 -1.01 20.50 9.90
C ARG A 188 -0.01 19.52 9.31
N CYS A 189 1.09 19.98 8.72
CA CYS A 189 2.04 19.13 8.02
C CYS A 189 2.94 18.37 9.01
N HIS A 190 2.66 17.09 9.21
CA HIS A 190 3.48 16.18 10.03
C HIS A 190 4.66 15.55 9.25
N ARG A 191 5.00 16.08 8.06
CA ARG A 191 6.21 15.70 7.28
C ARG A 191 6.35 14.20 7.02
N TYR A 192 5.23 13.55 6.74
CA TYR A 192 5.17 12.12 6.46
C TYR A 192 5.87 11.71 5.15
N GLY A 193 6.09 12.65 4.23
CA GLY A 193 6.82 12.42 2.98
C GLY A 193 6.02 11.76 1.87
N ILE A 194 4.72 11.55 2.07
CA ILE A 194 3.84 10.99 1.04
C ILE A 194 3.79 11.92 -0.18
N CYS A 195 3.74 13.24 0.01
CA CYS A 195 3.78 14.19 -1.11
C CYS A 195 5.04 14.08 -1.97
N GLN A 196 6.20 13.80 -1.37
CA GLN A 196 7.44 13.54 -2.10
C GLN A 196 7.40 12.20 -2.82
N ALA A 197 6.78 11.17 -2.25
CA ALA A 197 6.62 9.88 -2.93
C ALA A 197 5.71 9.99 -4.15
N GLU A 198 4.62 10.77 -4.05
CA GLU A 198 3.66 10.99 -5.15
C GLU A 198 4.20 11.95 -6.22
N ALA A 199 4.92 12.99 -5.81
CA ALA A 199 5.39 14.06 -6.70
C ALA A 199 6.80 14.52 -6.28
N PRO A 200 7.84 13.69 -6.51
CA PRO A 200 9.21 13.99 -6.06
C PRO A 200 9.81 15.24 -6.71
N GLY A 201 9.36 15.61 -7.92
CA GLY A 201 9.75 16.84 -8.59
C GLY A 201 9.08 18.11 -8.03
N LEU A 202 8.04 17.97 -7.21
CA LEU A 202 7.30 19.09 -6.61
C LEU A 202 7.51 19.22 -5.10
N PHE A 203 7.81 18.12 -4.40
CA PHE A 203 7.92 18.11 -2.94
C PHE A 203 9.19 17.37 -2.53
N GLN A 204 9.98 17.98 -1.66
CA GLN A 204 11.22 17.42 -1.15
C GLN A 204 11.34 17.69 0.36
N LEU A 205 11.36 16.63 1.15
CA LEU A 205 11.73 16.69 2.55
C LEU A 205 13.25 16.66 2.65
N ILE A 206 13.82 17.72 3.19
CA ILE A 206 15.24 17.79 3.58
C ILE A 206 15.41 17.27 5.01
N ASP A 207 16.63 16.89 5.36
CA ASP A 207 16.95 16.21 6.62
C ASP A 207 16.62 17.05 7.86
N ASP A 208 16.66 18.39 7.76
CA ASP A 208 16.29 19.36 8.82
C ASP A 208 14.76 19.54 8.98
N GLU A 209 13.98 18.51 8.71
CA GLU A 209 12.52 18.48 8.85
C GLU A 209 11.74 19.54 8.07
N ARG A 210 12.35 20.25 7.12
CA ARG A 210 11.63 21.23 6.29
C ARG A 210 11.12 20.57 5.01
N LEU A 211 9.88 20.88 4.63
CA LEU A 211 9.35 20.53 3.32
C LEU A 211 9.64 21.67 2.36
N ARG A 212 10.49 21.42 1.36
CA ARG A 212 10.58 22.26 0.17
C ARG A 212 9.52 21.82 -0.82
N TYR A 213 8.84 22.76 -1.45
CA TYR A 213 7.91 22.46 -2.51
C TYR A 213 7.87 23.56 -3.56
N GLU A 214 7.55 23.19 -4.80
CA GLU A 214 7.36 24.13 -5.89
C GLU A 214 5.99 24.78 -5.75
N ARG A 215 5.97 26.06 -5.39
CA ARG A 215 4.73 26.80 -5.14
C ARG A 215 3.94 26.99 -6.44
N ARG A 216 4.62 27.09 -7.58
CA ARG A 216 4.01 27.34 -8.89
C ARG A 216 4.46 26.25 -9.87
N PRO A 217 3.89 25.04 -9.77
CA PRO A 217 4.27 23.94 -10.64
C PRO A 217 4.00 24.30 -12.11
N PRO A 218 4.77 23.76 -13.06
CA PRO A 218 4.42 23.85 -14.48
C PRO A 218 3.13 23.05 -14.76
N PRO A 219 2.37 23.39 -15.83
CA PRO A 219 1.10 22.72 -16.16
C PRO A 219 1.20 21.20 -16.25
N GLU A 220 2.32 20.70 -16.77
CA GLU A 220 2.66 19.27 -16.87
C GLU A 220 2.63 18.52 -15.53
N GLN A 221 2.85 19.24 -14.42
CA GLN A 221 2.91 18.66 -13.08
C GLN A 221 1.63 18.88 -12.26
N PHE A 222 0.60 19.53 -12.80
CA PHE A 222 -0.67 19.78 -12.08
C PHE A 222 -1.34 18.48 -11.61
N ALA A 223 -1.34 17.43 -12.43
CA ALA A 223 -1.89 16.14 -12.05
C ALA A 223 -1.15 15.53 -10.85
N LYS A 224 0.18 15.64 -10.82
CA LYS A 224 1.03 15.18 -9.71
C LYS A 224 0.81 16.01 -8.43
N ALA A 225 0.64 17.33 -8.57
CA ALA A 225 0.30 18.22 -7.44
C ALA A 225 -1.03 17.81 -6.79
N ARG A 226 -2.08 17.57 -7.60
CA ARG A 226 -3.38 17.10 -7.13
C ARG A 226 -3.29 15.72 -6.48
N ALA A 227 -2.55 14.79 -7.07
CA ALA A 227 -2.30 13.47 -6.47
C ALA A 227 -1.64 13.58 -5.09
N ALA A 228 -0.56 14.37 -4.97
CA ALA A 228 0.12 14.62 -3.70
C ALA A 228 -0.82 15.23 -2.65
N ALA A 229 -1.68 16.18 -3.05
CA ALA A 229 -2.68 16.78 -2.16
C ALA A 229 -3.71 15.76 -1.66
N ARG A 230 -4.24 14.89 -2.53
CA ARG A 230 -5.17 13.80 -2.14
C ARG A 230 -4.52 12.76 -1.22
N ALA A 231 -3.25 12.44 -1.49
CA ALA A 231 -2.50 11.48 -0.70
C ALA A 231 -2.10 12.02 0.68
N CYS A 232 -2.03 13.35 0.85
CA CYS A 232 -1.67 14.00 2.12
C CYS A 232 -2.64 13.60 3.25
N PRO A 233 -2.20 12.81 4.24
CA PRO A 233 -3.09 12.28 5.27
C PRO A 233 -3.55 13.35 6.26
N MET A 234 -2.77 14.42 6.44
CA MET A 234 -3.13 15.56 7.28
C MET A 234 -4.01 16.58 6.55
N ARG A 235 -4.20 16.40 5.23
CA ARG A 235 -4.79 17.39 4.33
C ARG A 235 -4.16 18.78 4.51
N ALA A 236 -2.83 18.78 4.60
CA ALA A 236 -2.05 20.00 4.78
C ALA A 236 -1.76 20.71 3.45
N ILE A 237 -2.02 20.07 2.30
CA ILE A 237 -1.74 20.63 0.98
C ILE A 237 -3.03 21.23 0.42
N GLU A 238 -2.99 22.53 0.15
CA GLU A 238 -4.06 23.30 -0.48
C GLU A 238 -3.62 23.66 -1.91
N LEU A 239 -4.54 23.52 -2.86
CA LEU A 239 -4.32 23.86 -4.26
C LEU A 239 -5.30 24.95 -4.64
N ARG A 240 -4.79 26.06 -5.19
CA ARG A 240 -5.61 27.18 -5.68
C ARG A 240 -5.38 27.35 -7.17
N GLU A 241 -6.46 27.30 -7.93
CA GLU A 241 -6.44 27.67 -9.35
C GLU A 241 -6.51 29.19 -9.45
N ARG A 242 -5.59 29.77 -10.20
CA ARG A 242 -5.68 31.17 -10.63
C ARG A 242 -6.14 31.19 -12.07
N VAL A 243 -7.20 31.95 -12.31
CA VAL A 243 -7.44 32.55 -13.62
C VAL A 243 -6.35 33.61 -13.79
N ARG A 244 -5.55 33.53 -14.85
CA ARG A 244 -4.60 34.59 -15.18
C ARG A 244 -5.34 35.80 -15.73
#